data_AF-A0A3M3ASJ1-F1
#
_entry.id   AF-A0A3M3ASJ1-F1
#
_cell.length_a   1.000
_cell.length_b   1.000
_cell.length_c   1.000
_cell.angle_alpha   90.00
_cell.angle_beta   90.00
_cell.angle_gamma   90.00
#
_symmetry.space_group_name_H-M   'P 1'
#
loop_
_entity.id
_entity.type
_entity.pdbx_description
1 polymer ?
#
loop_
_entity_poly.entity_id
_entity_poly.type
_entity_poly.pdbx_seq_one_letter_code
_entity_poly.pdbx_strand_id
1 'polypeptide(L)'
;MAHAVHWAQKRWSSYKIEGVALASKDGLNEDTRLRRDHFLRSLGFEVAYADAQHMKGSIKDVHVGNLHSTWNNDKVQIIEILEASQMLEKAEKNMIEQEVTIRQHEDRVSKYKREDTGLRFTIACLVTFAVFQAGLLIWIATHR
;
A
#
# COMPACT_ATOMS: atom_id res chain seq x y z
N MET A 1 -17.74 12.08 5.79
CA MET A 1 -18.67 12.46 4.70
C MET A 1 -19.99 11.69 4.78
N ALA A 2 -20.02 10.36 4.70
CA ALA A 2 -21.30 9.62 4.69
C ALA A 2 -22.18 9.81 5.95
N HIS A 3 -21.60 10.03 7.15
CA HIS A 3 -22.36 10.46 8.36
C HIS A 3 -23.00 11.85 8.20
N ALA A 4 -22.29 12.79 7.55
CA ALA A 4 -22.84 14.12 7.26
C ALA A 4 -23.96 14.03 6.22
N VAL A 5 -23.82 13.15 5.23
CA VAL A 5 -24.90 12.85 4.26
C VAL A 5 -26.11 12.26 4.97
N HIS A 6 -25.93 11.27 5.85
CA HIS A 6 -27.01 10.68 6.64
C HIS A 6 -27.76 11.74 7.48
N TRP A 7 -27.01 12.59 8.16
CA TRP A 7 -27.57 13.69 8.96
C TRP A 7 -28.32 14.70 8.09
N ALA A 8 -27.74 15.10 6.95
CA ALA A 8 -28.36 16.03 6.02
C ALA A 8 -29.64 15.46 5.40
N GLN A 9 -29.67 14.17 5.08
CA GLN A 9 -30.86 13.47 4.59
C GLN A 9 -32.00 13.50 5.61
N LYS A 10 -31.69 13.31 6.89
CA LYS A 10 -32.71 13.32 7.95
C LYS A 10 -33.38 14.69 8.12
N ARG A 11 -32.66 15.79 7.88
CA ARG A 11 -33.14 17.16 8.15
C ARG A 11 -33.56 17.94 6.91
N TRP A 12 -32.95 17.67 5.77
CA TRP A 12 -33.06 18.46 4.53
C TRP A 12 -33.01 17.59 3.27
N SER A 13 -33.71 16.45 3.25
CA SER A 13 -33.73 15.54 2.08
C SER A 13 -34.16 16.21 0.77
N SER A 14 -35.06 17.19 0.83
CA SER A 14 -35.59 17.93 -0.32
C SER A 14 -34.62 18.96 -0.89
N TYR A 15 -33.56 19.31 -0.15
CA TYR A 15 -32.63 20.35 -0.59
C TYR A 15 -31.79 19.87 -1.77
N LYS A 16 -31.45 20.82 -2.64
CA LYS A 16 -30.61 20.60 -3.81
C LYS A 16 -29.21 21.12 -3.51
N ILE A 17 -28.21 20.30 -3.77
CA ILE A 17 -26.80 20.71 -3.78
C ILE A 17 -26.52 21.20 -5.20
N GLU A 18 -26.09 22.44 -5.33
CA GLU A 18 -25.65 23.00 -6.61
C GLU A 18 -24.33 22.37 -7.05
N GLY A 19 -24.18 22.20 -8.35
CA GLY A 19 -22.98 21.67 -8.96
C GLY A 19 -21.78 22.59 -8.74
N VAL A 20 -20.66 21.99 -8.31
CA VAL A 20 -19.42 22.70 -8.00
C VAL A 20 -18.32 22.27 -8.97
N ALA A 21 -17.53 23.22 -9.44
CA ALA A 21 -16.34 22.96 -10.23
C ALA A 21 -15.28 22.26 -9.37
N LEU A 22 -14.74 21.15 -9.87
CA LEU A 22 -13.67 20.41 -9.22
C LEU A 22 -12.32 21.11 -9.46
N ALA A 23 -11.42 21.00 -8.47
CA ALA A 23 -10.10 21.59 -8.58
C ALA A 23 -9.30 20.96 -9.73
N SER A 24 -8.78 21.79 -10.64
CA SER A 24 -7.97 21.33 -11.78
C SER A 24 -6.62 20.72 -11.38
N LYS A 25 -6.16 20.96 -10.14
CA LYS A 25 -4.91 20.38 -9.62
C LYS A 25 -4.96 18.86 -9.55
N ASP A 26 -6.12 18.28 -9.23
CA ASP A 26 -6.27 16.84 -9.13
C ASP A 26 -6.33 16.17 -10.52
N GLY A 27 -6.58 16.95 -11.59
CA GLY A 27 -6.56 16.46 -12.98
C GLY A 27 -5.15 16.23 -13.52
N LEU A 28 -4.12 16.75 -12.85
CA LEU A 28 -2.72 16.60 -13.26
C LEU A 28 -2.17 15.19 -13.02
N ASN A 29 -2.76 14.44 -12.08
CA ASN A 29 -2.38 13.06 -11.78
C ASN A 29 -3.60 12.15 -11.90
N GLU A 30 -3.53 11.21 -12.84
CA GLU A 30 -4.58 10.25 -13.15
C GLU A 30 -5.04 9.46 -11.92
N ASP A 31 -4.11 8.97 -11.09
CA ASP A 31 -4.44 8.19 -9.89
C ASP A 31 -5.16 9.01 -8.83
N THR A 32 -4.82 10.30 -8.72
CA THR A 32 -5.49 11.22 -7.79
C THR A 32 -6.89 11.55 -8.29
N ARG A 33 -7.04 11.77 -9.60
CA ARG A 33 -8.34 11.99 -10.25
C ARG A 33 -9.27 10.79 -10.05
N LEU A 34 -8.81 9.58 -10.38
CA LEU A 34 -9.61 8.36 -10.28
C LEU A 34 -10.06 8.10 -8.84
N ARG A 35 -9.18 8.32 -7.84
CA ARG A 35 -9.53 8.18 -6.43
C ARG A 35 -10.60 9.18 -5.98
N ARG A 36 -10.46 10.45 -6.36
CA ARG A 36 -11.46 11.48 -6.07
C ARG A 36 -12.80 11.16 -6.71
N ASP A 37 -12.80 10.79 -7.98
CA ASP A 37 -14.03 10.49 -8.72
C ASP A 37 -14.72 9.25 -8.18
N HIS A 38 -13.95 8.22 -7.84
CA HIS A 38 -14.48 7.03 -7.16
C HIS A 38 -15.12 7.40 -5.81
N PHE A 39 -14.47 8.27 -5.03
CA PHE A 39 -15.00 8.76 -3.77
C PHE A 39 -16.30 9.58 -3.94
N LEU A 40 -16.36 10.46 -4.94
CA LEU A 40 -17.57 11.26 -5.21
C LEU A 40 -18.72 10.38 -5.72
N ARG A 41 -18.44 9.47 -6.65
CA ARG A 41 -19.44 8.55 -7.21
C ARG A 41 -19.98 7.57 -6.16
N SER A 42 -19.14 7.10 -5.23
CA SER A 42 -19.60 6.21 -4.15
C SER A 42 -20.57 6.89 -3.18
N LEU A 43 -20.54 8.22 -3.10
CA LEU A 43 -21.50 9.04 -2.34
C LEU A 43 -22.74 9.43 -3.16
N GLY A 44 -22.83 9.05 -4.43
CA GLY A 44 -23.96 9.35 -5.31
C GLY A 44 -23.82 10.65 -6.12
N PHE A 45 -22.64 11.28 -6.12
CA PHE A 45 -22.38 12.44 -6.97
C PHE A 45 -22.04 12.02 -8.40
N GLU A 46 -22.62 12.71 -9.38
CA GLU A 46 -22.25 12.55 -10.77
C GLU A 46 -21.12 13.52 -11.13
N VAL A 47 -19.96 12.96 -11.48
CA VAL A 47 -18.80 13.73 -11.97
C VAL A 47 -18.82 13.76 -13.49
N ALA A 48 -18.80 14.97 -14.07
CA ALA A 48 -18.72 15.21 -15.50
C ALA A 48 -17.47 16.02 -15.83
N TYR A 49 -16.91 15.80 -17.02
CA TYR A 49 -15.76 16.54 -17.52
C TYR A 49 -16.12 17.25 -18.82
N ALA A 50 -15.75 18.51 -18.93
CA ALA A 50 -16.00 19.31 -20.14
C ALA A 50 -14.97 19.06 -21.24
N ASP A 51 -13.82 18.48 -20.91
CA ASP A 51 -12.66 18.33 -21.79
C ASP A 51 -12.11 16.90 -21.80
N ALA A 52 -11.57 16.48 -22.95
CA ALA A 52 -10.96 15.15 -23.11
C ALA A 52 -9.71 14.94 -22.23
N GLN A 53 -9.07 16.02 -21.78
CA GLN A 53 -7.94 15.98 -20.85
C GLN A 53 -8.39 15.90 -19.38
N HIS A 54 -9.70 15.88 -19.10
CA HIS A 54 -10.28 15.78 -17.76
C HIS A 54 -9.77 16.83 -16.76
N MET A 55 -9.39 18.02 -17.25
CA MET A 55 -8.86 19.12 -16.45
C MET A 55 -9.95 20.04 -15.88
N LYS A 56 -11.16 20.00 -16.48
CA LYS A 56 -12.34 20.77 -16.07
C LYS A 56 -13.48 19.82 -15.68
N GLY A 57 -13.32 19.22 -14.50
CA GLY A 57 -14.36 18.42 -13.87
C GLY A 57 -15.38 19.28 -13.13
N SER A 58 -16.65 18.87 -13.12
CA SER A 58 -17.68 19.42 -12.25
C SER A 58 -18.54 18.32 -11.67
N ILE A 59 -19.11 18.59 -10.50
CA ILE A 59 -20.18 17.78 -9.92
C ILE A 59 -21.49 18.35 -10.44
N LYS A 60 -22.42 17.51 -10.88
CA LYS A 60 -23.77 17.95 -11.25
C LYS A 60 -24.65 18.19 -10.03
N ASP A 61 -25.69 18.98 -10.20
CA ASP A 61 -26.67 19.21 -9.14
C ASP A 61 -27.31 17.89 -8.69
N VAL A 62 -27.45 17.72 -7.38
CA VAL A 62 -28.01 16.50 -6.80
C VAL A 62 -28.88 16.82 -5.58
N HIS A 63 -30.00 16.12 -5.42
CA HIS A 63 -30.79 16.22 -4.20
C HIS A 63 -30.10 15.48 -3.05
N VAL A 64 -30.12 16.07 -1.86
CA VAL A 64 -29.54 15.46 -0.66
C VAL A 64 -30.13 14.06 -0.41
N GLY A 65 -31.42 13.88 -0.66
CA GLY A 65 -32.10 12.58 -0.57
C GLY A 65 -31.54 11.48 -1.50
N ASN A 66 -30.89 11.84 -2.61
CA ASN A 66 -30.37 10.88 -3.59
C ASN A 66 -28.92 10.46 -3.31
N LEU A 67 -28.26 11.10 -2.33
CA LEU A 67 -26.91 10.73 -1.95
C LEU A 67 -26.86 9.37 -1.24
N HIS A 68 -25.73 8.68 -1.33
CA HIS A 68 -25.50 7.45 -0.61
C HIS A 68 -24.89 7.75 0.76
N SER A 69 -25.65 7.45 1.82
CA SER A 69 -25.20 7.51 3.20
C SER A 69 -24.66 6.18 3.73
N THR A 70 -24.54 5.17 2.87
CA THR A 70 -24.09 3.83 3.25
C THR A 70 -22.61 3.81 3.61
N TRP A 71 -22.31 3.32 4.82
CA TRP A 71 -20.98 2.96 5.25
C TRP A 71 -20.75 1.49 4.90
N ASN A 72 -19.51 1.14 4.56
CA ASN A 72 -19.12 -0.26 4.65
C ASN A 72 -19.01 -0.59 6.15
N ASN A 73 -20.06 -1.16 6.72
CA ASN A 73 -20.12 -1.53 8.14
C ASN A 73 -19.05 -2.58 8.52
N ASP A 74 -18.55 -3.36 7.56
CA ASP A 74 -17.45 -4.31 7.79
C ASP A 74 -16.10 -3.58 7.95
N LYS A 75 -15.95 -2.41 7.33
CA LYS A 75 -14.70 -1.63 7.35
C LYS A 75 -14.72 -0.50 8.37
N VAL A 76 -15.90 -0.02 8.74
CA VAL A 76 -16.02 1.16 9.59
C VAL A 76 -17.08 0.92 10.65
N GLN A 77 -16.59 0.71 11.88
CA GLN A 77 -17.39 0.47 13.07
C GLN A 77 -17.17 1.60 14.06
N ILE A 78 -18.26 2.04 14.70
CA ILE A 78 -18.17 2.95 15.85
C ILE A 78 -17.81 2.08 17.05
N ILE A 79 -16.61 2.30 17.60
CA ILE A 79 -16.10 1.62 18.78
C ILE A 79 -16.03 2.62 19.94
N GLU A 80 -16.34 2.15 21.15
CA GLU A 80 -16.19 2.98 22.34
C GLU A 80 -14.71 3.23 22.65
N ILE A 81 -14.40 4.32 23.35
CA ILE A 81 -13.00 4.71 23.66
C ILE A 81 -12.27 3.58 24.42
N LEU A 82 -12.97 2.89 25.33
CA LEU A 82 -12.40 1.78 26.09
C LEU A 82 -12.08 0.58 25.18
N GLU A 83 -13.00 0.21 24.30
CA GLU A 83 -12.80 -0.86 23.31
C GLU A 83 -11.64 -0.52 22.35
N ALA A 84 -11.59 0.73 21.87
CA ALA A 84 -10.49 1.22 21.04
C ALA A 84 -9.14 1.11 21.78
N SER A 85 -9.11 1.45 23.07
CA SER A 85 -7.91 1.35 23.90
C SER A 85 -7.45 -0.11 24.04
N GLN A 86 -8.37 -1.04 24.26
CA GLN A 86 -8.07 -2.47 24.33
C GLN A 86 -7.59 -3.05 22.99
N MET A 87 -8.20 -2.63 21.88
CA MET A 87 -7.76 -3.03 20.54
C MET A 87 -6.34 -2.53 20.24
N LEU A 88 -6.02 -1.29 20.62
CA LEU A 88 -4.69 -0.72 20.49
C LEU A 88 -3.66 -1.48 21.34
N GLU A 89 -3.96 -1.75 22.61
CA GLU A 89 -3.06 -2.52 23.49
C GLU A 89 -2.81 -3.93 22.93
N LYS A 90 -3.85 -4.60 22.41
CA LYS A 90 -3.71 -5.91 21.77
C LYS A 90 -2.87 -5.84 20.50
N ALA A 91 -3.07 -4.82 19.67
CA ALA A 91 -2.29 -4.62 18.46
C ALA A 91 -0.81 -4.37 18.79
N GLU A 92 -0.53 -3.57 19.82
CA GLU A 92 0.83 -3.32 20.30
C GLU A 92 1.52 -4.60 20.78
N LYS A 93 0.84 -5.41 21.60
CA LYS A 93 1.38 -6.71 22.04
C LYS A 93 1.69 -7.63 20.87
N ASN A 94 0.76 -7.76 19.92
CA ASN A 94 0.97 -8.56 18.72
C ASN A 94 2.16 -8.07 17.88
N MET A 95 2.32 -6.75 17.75
CA MET A 95 3.44 -6.15 17.01
C MET A 95 4.78 -6.49 17.65
N ILE A 96 4.88 -6.39 18.99
CA ILE A 96 6.09 -6.74 19.73
C ILE A 96 6.44 -8.23 19.55
N GLU A 97 5.46 -9.12 19.63
CA GLU A 97 5.66 -10.56 19.41
C GLU A 97 6.14 -10.86 17.98
N GLN A 98 5.55 -10.20 16.98
CA GLN A 98 5.98 -10.31 15.59
C GLN A 98 7.40 -9.78 15.39
N GLU A 99 7.77 -8.66 16.01
CA GLU A 99 9.10 -8.08 15.91
C GLU A 99 10.18 -9.02 16.47
N VAL A 100 9.91 -9.66 17.62
CA VAL A 100 10.81 -10.68 18.18
C VAL A 100 10.98 -11.85 17.21
N THR A 101 9.90 -12.31 16.59
CA THR A 101 9.93 -13.42 15.63
C THR A 101 10.70 -13.05 14.37
N ILE A 102 10.48 -11.84 13.83
CA ILE A 102 11.22 -11.30 12.68
C ILE A 102 12.71 -11.26 12.99
N ARG A 103 13.09 -10.71 14.14
CA ARG A 103 14.48 -10.61 14.56
C ARG A 103 15.16 -11.98 14.65
N GLN A 104 14.48 -12.98 15.21
CA GLN A 104 14.99 -14.36 15.24
C GLN A 104 15.19 -14.93 13.83
N HIS A 105 14.28 -14.66 12.90
CA HIS A 105 14.42 -15.09 11.51
C HIS A 105 15.59 -14.39 10.81
N GLU A 106 15.75 -13.08 11.00
CA GLU A 106 16.87 -12.31 10.46
C GLU A 106 18.22 -12.80 10.99
N ASP A 107 18.32 -13.09 12.29
CA ASP A 107 19.52 -13.65 12.90
C ASP A 107 19.90 -15.01 12.29
N ARG A 108 18.92 -15.89 12.04
CA ARG A 108 19.18 -17.17 11.36
C ARG A 108 19.61 -16.99 9.91
N VAL A 109 18.95 -16.10 9.17
CA VAL A 109 19.29 -15.81 7.77
C VAL A 109 20.71 -15.23 7.67
N SER A 110 21.06 -14.31 8.55
CA SER A 110 22.39 -13.71 8.59
C SER A 110 23.47 -14.75 8.89
N LYS A 111 23.21 -15.67 9.82
CA LYS A 111 24.09 -16.80 10.12
C LYS A 111 24.31 -17.68 8.89
N TYR A 112 23.24 -18.14 8.25
CA TYR A 112 23.36 -18.99 7.04
C TYR A 112 24.07 -18.27 5.90
N LYS A 113 23.81 -16.96 5.71
CA LYS A 113 24.51 -16.17 4.68
C LYS A 113 26.00 -16.07 4.95
N ARG A 114 26.41 -15.93 6.21
CA ARG A 114 27.83 -15.92 6.60
C ARG A 114 28.50 -17.27 6.37
N GLU A 115 27.83 -18.36 6.73
CA GLU A 115 28.31 -19.74 6.50
C GLU A 115 28.43 -20.05 5.00
N ASP A 116 27.41 -19.72 4.19
CA ASP A 116 27.44 -19.91 2.73
C ASP A 116 28.55 -19.08 2.07
N THR A 117 28.76 -17.84 2.51
CA THR A 117 29.87 -17.00 2.01
C THR A 117 31.23 -17.63 2.32
N GLY A 118 31.42 -18.17 3.54
CA GLY A 118 32.67 -18.86 3.92
C GLY A 118 32.91 -20.16 3.14
N LEU A 119 31.84 -20.94 2.91
CA LEU A 119 31.90 -22.15 2.11
C LEU A 119 32.29 -21.85 0.66
N ARG A 120 31.64 -20.86 0.03
CA ARG A 120 31.95 -20.42 -1.34
C ARG A 120 33.39 -19.92 -1.48
N PHE A 121 33.89 -19.19 -0.49
CA PHE A 121 35.29 -18.75 -0.47
C PHE A 121 36.25 -19.95 -0.44
N THR A 122 36.01 -20.92 0.45
CA THR A 122 36.85 -22.13 0.56
C THR A 122 36.85 -22.93 -0.73
N ILE A 123 35.67 -23.16 -1.34
CA ILE A 123 35.55 -23.86 -2.61
C ILE A 123 36.30 -23.11 -3.71
N ALA A 124 36.13 -21.79 -3.82
CA ALA A 124 36.83 -20.98 -4.82
C ALA A 124 38.36 -21.03 -4.65
N CYS A 125 38.86 -20.97 -3.41
CA CYS A 125 40.28 -21.13 -3.11
C CYS A 125 40.80 -22.51 -3.53
N LEU A 126 40.10 -23.59 -3.19
CA LEU A 126 40.48 -24.95 -3.55
C LEU A 126 40.48 -25.17 -5.07
N VAL A 127 39.46 -24.66 -5.77
CA VAL A 127 39.36 -24.74 -7.24
C VAL A 127 40.50 -23.99 -7.90
N THR A 128 40.78 -22.76 -7.46
CA THR A 128 41.86 -21.94 -8.01
C THR A 128 43.22 -22.59 -7.77
N PHE A 129 43.44 -23.13 -6.57
CA PHE A 129 44.65 -23.86 -6.23
C PHE A 129 44.83 -25.12 -7.09
N ALA A 130 43.79 -25.94 -7.23
CA ALA A 130 43.85 -27.16 -8.04
C ALA A 130 44.13 -26.88 -9.52
N VAL A 131 43.49 -25.86 -10.10
CA VAL A 131 43.73 -25.43 -11.49
C VAL A 131 45.17 -24.93 -11.66
N PHE A 132 45.68 -24.16 -10.70
CA PHE A 132 47.06 -23.68 -10.73
C PHE A 132 48.06 -24.84 -10.65
N GLN A 133 47.86 -25.80 -9.74
CA GLN A 133 48.70 -27.00 -9.62
C GLN A 133 48.68 -27.83 -10.90
N ALA A 134 47.51 -28.05 -11.50
CA ALA A 134 47.36 -28.76 -12.77
C ALA A 134 48.06 -28.02 -13.92
N GLY A 135 47.95 -26.69 -13.98
CA GLY A 135 48.63 -25.86 -14.97
C GLY A 135 50.15 -25.94 -14.87
N LEU A 136 50.71 -25.90 -13.65
CA LEU A 136 52.14 -26.09 -13.42
C LEU A 136 52.61 -27.49 -13.86
N LEU A 137 51.84 -28.54 -13.54
CA LEU A 137 52.16 -29.91 -13.94
C LEU A 137 52.17 -30.08 -15.46
N ILE A 138 51.19 -29.53 -16.17
CA ILE A 138 51.14 -29.55 -17.64
C ILE A 138 52.32 -28.79 -18.21
N TRP A 139 52.60 -27.58 -17.72
CA TRP A 139 53.71 -26.77 -18.20
C TRP A 139 55.06 -27.50 -18.07
N ILE A 140 55.33 -28.09 -16.89
CA ILE A 140 56.53 -28.91 -16.65
C ILE A 140 56.59 -30.11 -17.61
N ALA A 141 55.48 -30.80 -17.84
CA ALA A 141 55.44 -31.96 -18.73
C ALA A 141 55.64 -31.58 -20.21
N THR A 142 55.18 -30.41 -20.64
CA THR A 142 55.31 -29.93 -22.01
C THR A 142 56.61 -29.19 -22.32
N HIS A 143 57.32 -28.67 -21.30
CA HIS A 143 58.60 -27.96 -21.46
C HIS A 143 59.81 -28.89 -21.23
N ARG A 144 59.62 -30.20 -21.28
CA ARG A 144 60.70 -31.18 -21.33
C ARG A 144 60.88 -31.70 -22.75
#